data_AF-A0A838QRH6-F1
#
_entry.id   AF-A0A838QRH6-F1
#
_cell.length_a   1.000
_cell.length_b   1.000
_cell.length_c   1.000
_cell.angle_alpha   90.00
_cell.angle_beta   90.00
_cell.angle_gamma   90.00
#
_symmetry.space_group_name_H-M   'P 1'
#
loop_
_entity.id
_entity.type
_entity.pdbx_description
1 polymer ?
#
loop_
_entity_poly.entity_id
_entity_poly.type
_entity_poly.pdbx_seq_one_letter_code
_entity_poly.pdbx_strand_id
1 'polypeptide(L)'
;MATPEIDLVVYPDECDAFGHLNQASFLSLFERARWEMLRAGPGMDVFTRNGAWPALRKTVIDYRAAAFPGDVLRFQQVLTHVGRTSFTMRQTARRVRDDNLIAGAEFVFVCIDRDGSPTPVAPDFREYMQAGGDTPGGVQRVTVNGVNLAVEVRGEGPAVLFIHGYPLDRTIWREQIEALDGFRRIAPDLRGMGQSDAPDLGYSMAVYAADLAALLDVMGVDEVVLCGLSMGGYVALEFLRQQRSRVRGLVLMDTRADADTPEIRRARDSAAATAKDRGAAAIADAMLPKLFAPGTLDRRPDLGERLRALMAGTPVAGIAGALAAMRDREGSETLLMTLTDLPTLVMVGEADSLTPPALARAMADSIHGAQLVIIPGAAHLPPVEQAEATTAGLRNFLGSLS
;
A
#
# COMPACT_ATOMS: atom_id res chain seq x y z
N MET A 1 11.58 -16.72 12.11
CA MET A 1 12.23 -15.72 11.24
C MET A 1 12.83 -16.49 10.08
N ALA A 2 12.15 -16.54 8.95
CA ALA A 2 12.62 -17.26 7.78
C ALA A 2 13.30 -16.26 6.85
N THR A 3 14.62 -16.23 6.85
CA THR A 3 15.44 -15.54 5.84
C THR A 3 14.82 -15.74 4.44
N PRO A 4 14.74 -14.71 3.56
CA PRO A 4 14.24 -14.91 2.21
C PRO A 4 14.95 -16.08 1.53
N GLU A 5 14.17 -17.06 1.05
CA GLU A 5 14.69 -18.24 0.34
C GLU A 5 14.07 -18.36 -1.05
N ILE A 6 14.85 -18.82 -2.02
CA ILE A 6 14.32 -19.25 -3.31
C ILE A 6 15.08 -20.47 -3.82
N ASP A 7 14.34 -21.41 -4.36
CA ASP A 7 14.89 -22.62 -4.98
C ASP A 7 14.98 -22.41 -6.50
N LEU A 8 16.19 -22.54 -7.05
CA LEU A 8 16.45 -22.46 -8.48
C LEU A 8 17.00 -23.80 -8.98
N VAL A 9 16.47 -24.27 -10.11
CA VAL A 9 16.92 -25.50 -10.77
C VAL A 9 18.11 -25.19 -11.66
N VAL A 10 19.14 -26.03 -11.59
CA VAL A 10 20.28 -26.01 -12.53
C VAL A 10 19.88 -26.72 -13.81
N TYR A 11 19.88 -26.00 -14.93
CA TYR A 11 19.56 -26.55 -16.24
C TYR A 11 20.81 -27.06 -16.97
N PRO A 12 20.68 -28.06 -17.88
CA PRO A 12 21.82 -28.60 -18.62
C PRO A 12 22.63 -27.57 -19.41
N ASP A 13 21.99 -26.51 -19.92
CA ASP A 13 22.61 -25.41 -20.67
C ASP A 13 23.37 -24.41 -19.78
N GLU A 14 23.21 -24.51 -18.45
CA GLU A 14 23.98 -23.76 -17.45
C GLU A 14 25.28 -24.48 -17.05
N CYS A 15 25.53 -25.68 -17.59
CA CYS A 15 26.69 -26.48 -17.25
C CYS A 15 27.83 -26.38 -18.29
N ASP A 16 29.05 -26.61 -17.83
CA ASP A 16 30.22 -26.73 -18.69
C ASP A 16 30.27 -28.09 -19.41
N ALA A 17 31.27 -28.28 -20.26
CA ALA A 17 31.46 -29.52 -21.03
C ALA A 17 31.67 -30.78 -20.16
N PHE A 18 31.91 -30.62 -18.86
CA PHE A 18 32.08 -31.71 -17.90
C PHE A 18 30.82 -31.95 -17.05
N GLY A 19 29.74 -31.21 -17.31
CA GLY A 19 28.46 -31.36 -16.63
C GLY A 19 28.38 -30.66 -15.28
N HIS A 20 29.32 -29.77 -14.94
CA HIS A 20 29.23 -28.96 -13.74
C HIS A 20 28.57 -27.62 -14.05
N LEU A 21 27.75 -27.09 -13.16
CA LEU A 21 27.29 -25.70 -13.21
C LEU A 21 28.50 -24.78 -13.38
N ASN A 22 28.59 -24.09 -14.51
CA ASN A 22 29.74 -23.26 -14.80
C ASN A 22 29.69 -21.98 -13.95
N GLN A 23 30.85 -21.37 -13.69
CA GLN A 23 30.95 -20.23 -12.78
C GLN A 23 30.14 -19.01 -13.25
N ALA A 24 30.05 -18.75 -14.56
CA ALA A 24 29.31 -17.63 -15.11
C ALA A 24 27.80 -17.80 -14.93
N SER A 25 27.27 -18.99 -15.26
CA SER A 25 25.87 -19.33 -15.00
C SER A 25 25.56 -19.30 -13.51
N PHE A 26 26.50 -19.73 -12.66
CA PHE A 26 26.30 -19.65 -11.23
C PHE A 26 26.21 -18.20 -10.72
N LEU A 27 27.01 -17.28 -11.25
CA LEU A 27 26.87 -15.83 -10.98
C LEU A 27 25.49 -15.32 -11.39
N SER A 28 25.01 -15.72 -12.56
CA SER A 28 23.66 -15.38 -13.03
C SER A 28 22.57 -15.94 -12.10
N LEU A 29 22.76 -17.11 -11.49
CA LEU A 29 21.82 -17.65 -10.50
C LEU A 29 21.80 -16.85 -9.20
N PHE A 30 22.96 -16.41 -8.67
CA PHE A 30 23.01 -15.51 -7.52
C PHE A 30 22.25 -14.20 -7.81
N GLU A 31 22.50 -13.61 -8.99
CA GLU A 31 21.83 -12.38 -9.43
C GLU A 31 20.33 -12.58 -9.62
N ARG A 32 19.91 -13.67 -10.28
CA ARG A 32 18.50 -14.04 -10.46
C ARG A 32 17.80 -14.23 -9.12
N ALA A 33 18.40 -14.99 -8.21
CA ALA A 33 17.86 -15.20 -6.87
C ALA A 33 17.68 -13.87 -6.13
N ARG A 34 18.64 -12.94 -6.22
CA ARG A 34 18.52 -11.59 -5.66
C ARG A 34 17.33 -10.82 -6.25
N TRP A 35 17.15 -10.84 -7.57
CA TRP A 35 16.00 -10.17 -8.22
C TRP A 35 14.66 -10.79 -7.86
N GLU A 36 14.56 -12.12 -7.81
CA GLU A 36 13.32 -12.80 -7.44
C GLU A 36 12.96 -12.55 -5.96
N MET A 37 13.93 -12.58 -5.04
CA MET A 37 13.72 -12.22 -3.64
C MET A 37 13.30 -10.77 -3.47
N LEU A 38 13.82 -9.84 -4.29
CA LEU A 38 13.40 -8.45 -4.31
C LEU A 38 12.00 -8.24 -4.89
N ARG A 39 11.53 -9.09 -5.83
CA ARG A 39 10.14 -9.03 -6.30
C ARG A 39 9.14 -9.35 -5.21
N ALA A 40 9.51 -10.21 -4.27
CA ALA A 40 8.69 -10.57 -3.11
C ALA A 40 8.78 -9.57 -1.94
N GLY A 41 9.67 -8.57 -2.03
CA GLY A 41 9.94 -7.57 -0.99
C GLY A 41 9.84 -6.13 -1.47
N PRO A 42 10.32 -5.14 -0.70
CA PRO A 42 10.58 -3.80 -1.19
C PRO A 42 11.62 -3.89 -2.30
N GLY A 43 11.18 -3.60 -3.52
CA GLY A 43 12.03 -3.62 -4.69
C GLY A 43 12.92 -2.38 -4.76
N MET A 44 13.36 -2.05 -5.99
CA MET A 44 14.08 -0.81 -6.27
C MET A 44 13.25 0.45 -5.95
N ASP A 45 11.95 0.32 -5.70
CA ASP A 45 11.06 1.42 -5.36
C ASP A 45 11.38 2.05 -3.99
N VAL A 46 11.84 1.27 -3.01
CA VAL A 46 12.28 1.82 -1.72
C VAL A 46 13.49 2.73 -1.92
N PHE A 47 14.46 2.29 -2.72
CA PHE A 47 15.63 3.10 -3.04
C PHE A 47 15.25 4.34 -3.88
N THR A 48 14.41 4.16 -4.90
CA THR A 48 13.95 5.23 -5.80
C THR A 48 13.22 6.34 -5.04
N ARG A 49 12.31 5.98 -4.11
CA ARG A 49 11.56 6.96 -3.31
C ARG A 49 12.42 7.70 -2.29
N ASN A 50 13.48 7.06 -1.81
CA ASN A 50 14.46 7.67 -0.90
C ASN A 50 15.57 8.42 -1.65
N GLY A 51 15.47 8.57 -2.97
CA GLY A 51 16.50 9.24 -3.78
C GLY A 51 17.87 8.55 -3.72
N ALA A 52 17.88 7.25 -3.42
CA ALA A 52 19.07 6.44 -3.27
C ALA A 52 19.13 5.36 -4.33
N TRP A 53 20.34 4.94 -4.70
CA TRP A 53 20.58 3.84 -5.62
C TRP A 53 21.67 2.93 -5.06
N PRO A 54 21.39 1.65 -4.77
CA PRO A 54 22.39 0.72 -4.28
C PRO A 54 23.30 0.31 -5.45
N ALA A 55 24.49 0.90 -5.50
CA ALA A 55 25.53 0.53 -6.45
C ALA A 55 26.38 -0.61 -5.86
N LEU A 56 26.51 -1.70 -6.61
CA LEU A 56 27.38 -2.81 -6.22
C LEU A 56 28.85 -2.37 -6.31
N ARG A 57 29.53 -2.37 -5.16
CA ARG A 57 30.93 -1.94 -5.06
C ARG A 57 31.91 -3.11 -5.11
N LYS A 58 31.54 -4.24 -4.50
CA LYS A 58 32.41 -5.42 -4.40
C LYS A 58 31.57 -6.68 -4.26
N THR A 59 32.02 -7.75 -4.92
CA THR A 59 31.49 -9.10 -4.73
C THR A 59 32.64 -10.06 -4.45
N VAL A 60 32.46 -10.95 -3.47
CA VAL A 60 33.36 -12.08 -3.19
C VAL A 60 32.53 -13.34 -3.19
N ILE A 61 32.96 -14.36 -3.94
CA ILE A 61 32.24 -15.63 -4.02
C ILE A 61 33.21 -16.77 -3.75
N ASP A 62 32.84 -17.61 -2.79
CA ASP A 62 33.55 -18.81 -2.40
C ASP A 62 32.79 -20.04 -2.91
N TYR A 63 33.30 -20.69 -3.95
CA TYR A 63 32.79 -21.98 -4.43
C TYR A 63 33.32 -23.11 -3.55
N ARG A 64 32.42 -23.95 -3.04
CA ARG A 64 32.71 -25.00 -2.04
C ARG A 64 32.47 -26.42 -2.58
N ALA A 65 31.53 -26.57 -3.49
CA ALA A 65 31.22 -27.85 -4.14
C ALA A 65 30.67 -27.64 -5.56
N ALA A 66 30.70 -28.69 -6.38
CA ALA A 66 30.08 -28.69 -7.70
C ALA A 66 28.56 -28.90 -7.60
N ALA A 67 27.81 -28.31 -8.53
CA ALA A 67 26.40 -28.59 -8.80
C ALA A 67 26.23 -29.15 -10.21
N PHE A 68 25.20 -29.95 -10.43
CA PHE A 68 24.95 -30.72 -11.65
C PHE A 68 23.57 -30.44 -12.23
N PRO A 69 23.31 -30.74 -13.52
CA PRO A 69 21.98 -30.63 -14.11
C PRO A 69 20.91 -31.34 -13.27
N GLY A 70 19.80 -30.66 -13.04
CA GLY A 70 18.69 -31.14 -12.22
C GLY A 70 18.88 -30.96 -10.71
N ASP A 71 20.04 -30.49 -10.23
CA ASP A 71 20.17 -30.05 -8.85
C ASP A 71 19.26 -28.84 -8.62
N VAL A 72 18.58 -28.84 -7.46
CA VAL A 72 17.86 -27.66 -6.96
C VAL A 72 18.75 -26.98 -5.94
N LEU A 73 19.06 -25.71 -6.17
CA LEU A 73 19.86 -24.87 -5.29
C LEU A 73 18.96 -23.89 -4.56
N ARG A 74 18.95 -23.99 -3.24
CA ARG A 74 18.32 -23.05 -2.32
C ARG A 74 19.25 -21.88 -2.07
N PHE A 75 18.82 -20.70 -2.48
CA PHE A 75 19.47 -19.46 -2.17
C PHE A 75 18.85 -18.86 -0.92
N GLN A 76 19.68 -18.41 0.02
CA GLN A 76 19.29 -17.68 1.22
C GLN A 76 20.06 -16.37 1.29
N GLN A 77 19.43 -15.27 1.71
CA GLN A 77 20.05 -13.95 1.73
C GLN A 77 19.91 -13.26 3.08
N VAL A 78 21.03 -12.84 3.68
CA VAL A 78 21.06 -12.10 4.95
C VAL A 78 21.85 -10.80 4.84
N LEU A 79 21.44 -9.80 5.60
CA LEU A 79 22.19 -8.56 5.76
C LEU A 79 23.25 -8.75 6.86
N THR A 80 24.53 -8.65 6.50
CA THR A 80 25.63 -8.87 7.46
C THR A 80 26.17 -7.56 8.03
N HIS A 81 25.99 -6.44 7.33
CA HIS A 81 26.42 -5.13 7.79
C HIS A 81 25.55 -4.01 7.20
N VAL A 82 25.25 -2.98 8.00
CA VAL A 82 24.61 -1.74 7.53
C VAL A 82 25.34 -0.56 8.12
N GLY A 83 26.05 0.17 7.27
CA GLY A 83 26.65 1.45 7.60
C GLY A 83 25.70 2.61 7.28
N ARG A 84 26.26 3.84 7.33
CA ARG A 84 25.49 5.05 7.00
C ARG A 84 25.08 5.07 5.53
N THR A 85 26.03 4.83 4.62
CA THR A 85 25.86 4.96 3.16
C THR A 85 26.14 3.64 2.42
N SER A 86 26.35 2.54 3.14
CA SER A 86 26.73 1.25 2.55
C SER A 86 26.11 0.11 3.34
N PHE A 87 25.92 -1.03 2.70
CA PHE A 87 25.50 -2.25 3.36
C PHE A 87 26.14 -3.47 2.71
N THR A 88 26.27 -4.55 3.49
CA THR A 88 26.82 -5.82 3.03
C THR A 88 25.76 -6.89 3.18
N MET A 89 25.64 -7.70 2.15
CA MET A 89 24.68 -8.78 2.05
C MET A 89 25.41 -10.08 1.74
N ARG A 90 25.08 -11.13 2.49
CA ARG A 90 25.60 -12.46 2.27
C ARG A 90 24.51 -13.34 1.68
N GLN A 91 24.83 -14.07 0.63
CA GLN A 91 23.96 -15.05 0.03
C GLN A 91 24.63 -16.42 0.08
N THR A 92 23.86 -17.47 0.32
CA THR A 92 24.36 -18.86 0.27
C THR A 92 23.51 -19.69 -0.65
N ALA A 93 24.16 -20.52 -1.48
CA ALA A 93 23.53 -21.51 -2.33
C ALA A 93 23.79 -22.91 -1.74
N ARG A 94 22.74 -23.57 -1.28
CA ARG A 94 22.78 -24.94 -0.75
C ARG A 94 21.99 -25.87 -1.64
N ARG A 95 22.48 -27.07 -1.88
CA ARG A 95 21.70 -28.05 -2.65
C ARG A 95 20.58 -28.63 -1.78
N VAL A 96 19.35 -28.59 -2.27
CA VAL A 96 18.16 -28.97 -1.48
C VAL A 96 18.18 -30.42 -1.02
N ARG A 97 18.66 -31.36 -1.86
CA ARG A 97 18.57 -32.80 -1.56
C ARG A 97 19.46 -33.28 -0.39
N ASP A 98 20.55 -32.57 -0.12
CA ASP A 98 21.59 -32.99 0.83
C ASP A 98 22.09 -31.84 1.75
N ASP A 99 21.48 -30.66 1.62
CA ASP A 99 21.85 -29.41 2.29
C ASP A 99 23.32 -28.98 2.11
N ASN A 100 24.01 -29.53 1.10
CA ASN A 100 25.43 -29.25 0.91
C ASN A 100 25.63 -27.80 0.44
N LEU A 101 26.55 -27.08 1.08
CA LEU A 101 26.90 -25.72 0.68
C LEU A 101 27.68 -25.75 -0.63
N ILE A 102 27.07 -25.25 -1.70
CA ILE A 102 27.68 -25.20 -3.02
C ILE A 102 28.53 -23.94 -3.15
N ALA A 103 27.99 -22.78 -2.74
CA ALA A 103 28.72 -21.53 -2.75
C ALA A 103 28.20 -20.52 -1.72
N GLY A 104 29.07 -19.62 -1.27
CA GLY A 104 28.71 -18.43 -0.52
C GLY A 104 29.15 -17.18 -1.26
N ALA A 105 28.33 -16.13 -1.24
CA ALA A 105 28.60 -14.84 -1.87
C ALA A 105 28.47 -13.71 -0.85
N GLU A 106 29.35 -12.74 -0.90
CA GLU A 106 29.27 -11.48 -0.16
C GLU A 106 29.23 -10.32 -1.15
N PHE A 107 28.20 -9.49 -1.04
CA PHE A 107 27.96 -8.32 -1.87
C PHE A 107 28.03 -7.07 -1.00
N VAL A 108 28.90 -6.13 -1.36
CA VAL A 108 29.00 -4.83 -0.70
C VAL A 108 28.40 -3.78 -1.62
N PHE A 109 27.39 -3.09 -1.13
CA PHE A 109 26.70 -2.00 -1.82
C PHE A 109 27.05 -0.65 -1.19
N VAL A 110 27.08 0.40 -2.02
CA VAL A 110 27.09 1.80 -1.60
C VAL A 110 25.86 2.46 -2.18
N CYS A 111 25.11 3.17 -1.35
CA CYS A 111 24.00 3.99 -1.81
C CYS A 111 24.52 5.30 -2.37
N ILE A 112 24.14 5.61 -3.60
CA ILE A 112 24.45 6.88 -4.28
C ILE A 112 23.16 7.63 -4.65
N ASP A 113 23.20 8.95 -4.70
CA ASP A 113 22.10 9.74 -5.26
C ASP A 113 22.17 9.81 -6.79
N ARG A 114 21.31 10.64 -7.40
CA ARG A 114 21.26 10.83 -8.87
C ARG A 114 22.53 11.42 -9.45
N ASP A 115 23.31 12.13 -8.65
CA ASP A 115 24.56 12.76 -9.05
C ASP A 115 25.77 11.84 -8.74
N GLY A 116 25.53 10.63 -8.23
CA GLY A 116 26.55 9.66 -7.86
C GLY A 116 27.20 9.90 -6.51
N SER A 117 26.67 10.83 -5.69
CA SER A 117 27.23 11.14 -4.38
C SER A 117 26.75 10.15 -3.31
N PRO A 118 27.57 9.75 -2.33
CA PRO A 118 27.16 8.83 -1.27
C PRO A 118 25.96 9.36 -0.48
N THR A 119 24.87 8.60 -0.45
CA THR A 119 23.62 8.94 0.25
C THR A 119 23.28 7.87 1.31
N PRO A 120 22.53 8.19 2.37
CA PRO A 120 22.19 7.20 3.38
C PRO A 120 21.46 5.97 2.83
N VAL A 121 21.67 4.82 3.47
CA VAL A 121 20.85 3.63 3.22
C VAL A 121 19.40 3.91 3.64
N ALA A 122 18.44 3.63 2.76
CA ALA A 122 17.02 3.86 3.02
C ALA A 122 16.57 3.18 4.34
N PRO A 123 15.92 3.90 5.27
CA PRO A 123 15.46 3.34 6.55
C PRO A 123 14.57 2.11 6.37
N ASP A 124 13.62 2.17 5.43
CA ASP A 124 12.66 1.10 5.15
C ASP A 124 13.35 -0.18 4.68
N PHE A 125 14.45 -0.05 3.91
CA PHE A 125 15.26 -1.19 3.47
C PHE A 125 15.95 -1.87 4.66
N ARG A 126 16.46 -1.07 5.60
CA ARG A 126 17.10 -1.58 6.83
C ARG A 126 16.11 -2.39 7.65
N GLU A 127 14.90 -1.87 7.84
CA GLU A 127 13.84 -2.51 8.61
C GLU A 127 13.38 -3.82 7.96
N TYR A 128 13.08 -3.81 6.66
CA TYR A 128 12.68 -5.00 5.92
C TYR A 128 13.72 -6.13 5.98
N MET A 129 14.99 -5.79 5.76
CA MET A 129 16.05 -6.79 5.70
C MET A 129 16.43 -7.34 7.09
N GLN A 130 16.25 -6.55 8.16
CA GLN A 130 16.46 -7.01 9.55
C GLN A 130 15.30 -7.88 10.05
N ALA A 131 14.09 -7.66 9.56
CA ALA A 131 12.92 -8.51 9.84
C ALA A 131 12.96 -9.88 9.13
N GLY A 132 13.93 -10.10 8.23
CA GLY A 132 14.13 -11.38 7.57
C GLY A 132 13.12 -11.67 6.46
N GLY A 133 12.62 -10.67 5.74
CA GLY A 133 11.73 -10.89 4.59
C GLY A 133 10.31 -11.34 4.93
N ASP A 134 10.05 -11.64 6.20
CA ASP A 134 8.74 -11.97 6.73
C ASP A 134 8.49 -10.99 7.87
N THR A 135 8.18 -9.74 7.51
CA THR A 135 7.49 -8.86 8.46
C THR A 135 6.04 -9.36 8.48
N PRO A 136 5.51 -9.84 9.62
CA PRO A 136 4.06 -9.93 9.77
C PRO A 136 3.52 -8.50 9.68
N GLY A 137 3.08 -8.11 8.48
CA GLY A 137 2.78 -6.71 8.12
C GLY A 137 3.60 -6.10 6.98
N GLY A 138 4.28 -6.89 6.16
CA GLY A 138 4.93 -6.42 4.92
C GLY A 138 3.92 -6.05 3.83
N VAL A 139 4.30 -5.09 2.98
CA VAL A 139 3.50 -4.64 1.84
C VAL A 139 3.60 -5.67 0.72
N GLN A 140 2.50 -6.32 0.40
CA GLN A 140 2.39 -7.33 -0.65
C GLN A 140 2.03 -6.66 -1.99
N ARG A 141 2.54 -7.19 -3.11
CA ARG A 141 2.03 -6.83 -4.45
C ARG A 141 1.05 -7.89 -4.94
N VAL A 142 -0.20 -7.49 -5.19
CA VAL A 142 -1.26 -8.38 -5.65
C VAL A 142 -1.76 -7.94 -7.02
N THR A 143 -1.66 -8.83 -8.01
CA THR A 143 -2.13 -8.55 -9.37
C THR A 143 -3.63 -8.78 -9.49
N VAL A 144 -4.38 -7.73 -9.86
CA VAL A 144 -5.83 -7.75 -10.09
C VAL A 144 -6.17 -6.91 -11.31
N ASN A 145 -7.09 -7.37 -12.16
CA ASN A 145 -7.62 -6.60 -13.30
C ASN A 145 -6.54 -5.86 -14.14
N GLY A 146 -5.38 -6.50 -14.35
CA GLY A 146 -4.27 -5.96 -15.13
C GLY A 146 -3.39 -4.92 -14.42
N VAL A 147 -3.54 -4.71 -13.11
CA VAL A 147 -2.69 -3.84 -12.29
C VAL A 147 -2.15 -4.57 -11.06
N ASN A 148 -0.98 -4.17 -10.57
CA ASN A 148 -0.45 -4.62 -9.30
C ASN A 148 -0.82 -3.61 -8.21
N LEU A 149 -1.57 -4.06 -7.21
CA LEU A 149 -1.86 -3.28 -6.02
C LEU A 149 -0.84 -3.55 -4.92
N ALA A 150 -0.35 -2.51 -4.28
CA ALA A 150 0.40 -2.61 -3.04
C ALA A 150 -0.57 -2.71 -1.86
N VAL A 151 -0.44 -3.74 -1.02
CA VAL A 151 -1.43 -4.06 0.02
C VAL A 151 -0.73 -4.43 1.31
N GLU A 152 -1.09 -3.75 2.40
CA GLU A 152 -0.71 -4.17 3.74
C GLU A 152 -1.80 -5.08 4.32
N VAL A 153 -1.38 -6.23 4.86
CA VAL A 153 -2.28 -7.18 5.52
C VAL A 153 -1.73 -7.49 6.90
N ARG A 154 -2.57 -7.35 7.94
CA ARG A 154 -2.21 -7.71 9.32
C ARG A 154 -3.25 -8.58 10.01
N GLY A 155 -2.73 -9.61 10.67
CA GLY A 155 -3.43 -10.62 11.46
C GLY A 155 -4.52 -11.39 10.74
N GLU A 156 -5.36 -12.04 11.54
CA GLU A 156 -6.37 -13.01 11.12
C GLU A 156 -7.73 -12.67 11.74
N GLY A 157 -8.78 -13.39 11.35
CA GLY A 157 -10.16 -13.18 11.83
C GLY A 157 -11.04 -12.50 10.78
N PRO A 158 -12.19 -11.92 11.19
CA PRO A 158 -13.09 -11.20 10.29
C PRO A 158 -12.35 -10.09 9.53
N ALA A 159 -12.59 -10.00 8.23
CA ALA A 159 -11.85 -9.08 7.37
C ALA A 159 -12.39 -7.65 7.45
N VAL A 160 -11.48 -6.68 7.56
CA VAL A 160 -11.78 -5.25 7.45
C VAL A 160 -10.91 -4.66 6.34
N LEU A 161 -11.56 -4.11 5.32
CA LEU A 161 -10.89 -3.47 4.19
C LEU A 161 -10.87 -1.95 4.39
N PHE A 162 -9.69 -1.39 4.61
CA PHE A 162 -9.44 0.04 4.77
C PHE A 162 -9.14 0.69 3.42
N ILE A 163 -10.00 1.61 2.99
CA ILE A 163 -9.94 2.26 1.68
C ILE A 163 -9.61 3.73 1.90
N HIS A 164 -8.42 4.15 1.47
CA HIS A 164 -7.92 5.50 1.69
C HIS A 164 -8.61 6.56 0.80
N GLY A 165 -8.46 7.82 1.20
CA GLY A 165 -8.94 8.99 0.45
C GLY A 165 -8.01 9.46 -0.66
N TYR A 166 -8.37 10.56 -1.32
CA TYR A 166 -7.58 11.17 -2.39
C TYR A 166 -6.80 12.40 -1.89
N PRO A 167 -5.56 12.66 -2.37
CA PRO A 167 -4.64 11.80 -3.12
C PRO A 167 -3.66 11.11 -2.16
N LEU A 168 -4.18 10.24 -1.31
CA LEU A 168 -3.45 9.59 -0.22
C LEU A 168 -3.12 8.14 -0.58
N ASP A 169 -2.57 7.38 0.38
CA ASP A 169 -2.31 5.95 0.25
C ASP A 169 -2.72 5.20 1.54
N ARG A 170 -2.46 3.89 1.62
CA ARG A 170 -2.85 3.05 2.77
C ARG A 170 -2.25 3.52 4.10
N THR A 171 -1.14 4.25 4.10
CA THR A 171 -0.39 4.59 5.32
C THR A 171 -1.16 5.51 6.27
N ILE A 172 -2.22 6.16 5.80
CA ILE A 172 -3.12 6.94 6.65
C ILE A 172 -3.85 6.08 7.69
N TRP A 173 -3.90 4.76 7.49
CA TRP A 173 -4.55 3.80 8.37
C TRP A 173 -3.60 3.08 9.32
N ARG A 174 -2.30 3.42 9.32
CA ARG A 174 -1.27 2.68 10.08
C ARG A 174 -1.66 2.48 11.54
N GLU A 175 -2.07 3.53 12.22
CA GLU A 175 -2.44 3.49 13.64
C GLU A 175 -3.64 2.57 13.91
N GLN A 176 -4.61 2.51 12.98
CA GLN A 176 -5.79 1.64 13.09
C GLN A 176 -5.42 0.18 12.78
N ILE A 177 -4.56 -0.06 11.79
CA ILE A 177 -4.06 -1.40 11.44
C ILE A 177 -3.29 -1.99 12.62
N GLU A 178 -2.46 -1.19 13.30
CA GLU A 178 -1.69 -1.62 14.46
C GLU A 178 -2.57 -1.88 15.70
N ALA A 179 -3.66 -1.13 15.88
CA ALA A 179 -4.43 -1.16 17.12
C ALA A 179 -5.74 -1.98 17.10
N LEU A 180 -6.19 -2.45 15.93
CA LEU A 180 -7.41 -3.25 15.75
C LEU A 180 -7.13 -4.76 15.70
N ASP A 181 -6.58 -5.29 16.78
CA ASP A 181 -6.33 -6.73 16.92
C ASP A 181 -7.62 -7.57 16.89
N GLY A 182 -7.48 -8.83 16.51
CA GLY A 182 -8.61 -9.77 16.34
C GLY A 182 -9.30 -9.70 14.98
N PHE A 183 -8.87 -8.79 14.10
CA PHE A 183 -9.36 -8.66 12.73
C PHE A 183 -8.25 -8.92 11.70
N ARG A 184 -8.64 -9.41 10.52
CA ARG A 184 -7.78 -9.42 9.33
C ARG A 184 -7.89 -8.04 8.68
N ARG A 185 -6.92 -7.17 8.95
CA ARG A 185 -6.90 -5.78 8.43
C ARG A 185 -6.22 -5.77 7.08
N ILE A 186 -6.90 -5.26 6.06
CA ILE A 186 -6.42 -5.21 4.68
C ILE A 186 -6.45 -3.76 4.23
N ALA A 187 -5.32 -3.19 3.84
CA ALA A 187 -5.22 -1.80 3.42
C ALA A 187 -4.43 -1.70 2.11
N PRO A 188 -5.13 -1.66 0.96
CA PRO A 188 -4.50 -1.46 -0.33
C PRO A 188 -4.24 0.02 -0.61
N ASP A 189 -3.18 0.30 -1.34
CA ASP A 189 -3.10 1.50 -2.17
C ASP A 189 -4.01 1.28 -3.38
N LEU A 190 -4.93 2.20 -3.62
CA LEU A 190 -5.80 2.15 -4.80
C LEU A 190 -4.98 2.33 -6.08
N ARG A 191 -5.50 1.81 -7.20
CA ARG A 191 -4.94 2.04 -8.54
C ARG A 191 -4.60 3.52 -8.74
N GLY A 192 -3.38 3.80 -9.19
CA GLY A 192 -2.89 5.16 -9.39
C GLY A 192 -2.38 5.88 -8.14
N MET A 193 -2.37 5.23 -6.98
CA MET A 193 -1.99 5.83 -5.70
C MET A 193 -0.88 5.03 -5.04
N GLY A 194 -0.10 5.70 -4.18
CA GLY A 194 0.98 5.09 -3.41
C GLY A 194 1.95 4.26 -4.27
N GLN A 195 2.10 2.99 -3.94
CA GLN A 195 2.97 2.01 -4.59
C GLN A 195 2.24 1.08 -5.58
N SER A 196 0.94 1.29 -5.80
CA SER A 196 0.15 0.58 -6.79
C SER A 196 0.42 1.10 -8.21
N ASP A 197 0.19 0.26 -9.21
CA ASP A 197 0.37 0.66 -10.60
C ASP A 197 -0.57 1.83 -10.97
N ALA A 198 -0.07 2.73 -11.82
CA ALA A 198 -0.75 3.94 -12.27
C ALA A 198 -0.85 3.98 -13.80
N PRO A 199 -1.75 3.17 -14.41
CA PRO A 199 -1.96 3.21 -15.85
C PRO A 199 -2.51 4.58 -16.30
N ASP A 200 -2.35 4.95 -17.57
CA ASP A 200 -2.83 6.25 -18.06
C ASP A 200 -4.38 6.37 -18.09
N LEU A 201 -5.09 5.24 -18.13
CA LEU A 201 -6.53 5.14 -18.30
C LEU A 201 -7.12 4.05 -17.40
N GLY A 202 -8.46 3.96 -17.37
CA GLY A 202 -9.18 2.92 -16.64
C GLY A 202 -9.48 3.31 -15.20
N TYR A 203 -10.01 4.52 -15.00
CA TYR A 203 -10.40 5.03 -13.69
C TYR A 203 -11.90 5.32 -13.66
N SER A 204 -12.59 4.68 -12.72
CA SER A 204 -13.95 5.00 -12.31
C SER A 204 -14.17 4.42 -10.91
N MET A 205 -15.21 4.85 -10.19
CA MET A 205 -15.55 4.21 -8.91
C MET A 205 -15.81 2.70 -9.11
N ALA A 206 -16.42 2.32 -10.24
CA ALA A 206 -16.69 0.92 -10.55
C ALA A 206 -15.42 0.10 -10.79
N VAL A 207 -14.39 0.68 -11.42
CA VAL A 207 -13.09 0.01 -11.58
C VAL A 207 -12.39 -0.15 -10.23
N TYR A 208 -12.39 0.89 -9.38
CA TYR A 208 -11.85 0.78 -8.03
C TYR A 208 -12.56 -0.32 -7.23
N ALA A 209 -13.88 -0.38 -7.27
CA ALA A 209 -14.66 -1.43 -6.61
C ALA A 209 -14.32 -2.83 -7.17
N ALA A 210 -14.20 -2.98 -8.49
CA ALA A 210 -13.84 -4.24 -9.13
C ALA A 210 -12.43 -4.71 -8.75
N ASP A 211 -11.47 -3.79 -8.61
CA ASP A 211 -10.11 -4.10 -8.14
C ASP A 211 -10.11 -4.64 -6.72
N LEU A 212 -10.88 -4.00 -5.84
CA LEU A 212 -11.02 -4.45 -4.46
C LEU A 212 -11.76 -5.79 -4.37
N ALA A 213 -12.76 -6.04 -5.20
CA ALA A 213 -13.44 -7.33 -5.25
C ALA A 213 -12.48 -8.46 -5.67
N ALA A 214 -11.72 -8.24 -6.75
CA ALA A 214 -10.71 -9.18 -7.21
C ALA A 214 -9.58 -9.37 -6.18
N LEU A 215 -9.20 -8.32 -5.45
CA LEU A 215 -8.23 -8.40 -4.36
C LEU A 215 -8.72 -9.33 -3.25
N LEU A 216 -9.98 -9.16 -2.82
CA LEU A 216 -10.59 -10.02 -1.80
C LEU A 216 -10.70 -11.48 -2.30
N ASP A 217 -10.97 -11.70 -3.58
CA ASP A 217 -11.01 -13.04 -4.18
C ASP A 217 -9.64 -13.73 -4.13
N VAL A 218 -8.57 -13.02 -4.54
CA VAL A 218 -7.18 -13.54 -4.45
C VAL A 218 -6.79 -13.83 -3.01
N MET A 219 -7.29 -13.04 -2.06
CA MET A 219 -7.02 -13.20 -0.63
C MET A 219 -7.90 -14.24 0.07
N GLY A 220 -8.86 -14.85 -0.64
CA GLY A 220 -9.81 -15.82 -0.09
C GLY A 220 -10.73 -15.22 0.98
N VAL A 221 -11.17 -13.97 0.79
CA VAL A 221 -12.07 -13.28 1.72
C VAL A 221 -13.48 -13.22 1.14
N ASP A 222 -14.38 -14.07 1.65
CA ASP A 222 -15.76 -14.12 1.16
C ASP A 222 -16.60 -12.94 1.68
N GLU A 223 -16.43 -12.61 2.97
CA GLU A 223 -17.16 -11.56 3.68
C GLU A 223 -16.22 -10.51 4.27
N VAL A 224 -16.62 -9.23 4.21
CA VAL A 224 -15.76 -8.10 4.60
C VAL A 224 -16.55 -6.96 5.24
N VAL A 225 -15.92 -6.24 6.16
CA VAL A 225 -16.34 -4.91 6.60
C VAL A 225 -15.60 -3.87 5.77
N LEU A 226 -16.32 -2.98 5.10
CA LEU A 226 -15.72 -1.91 4.30
C LEU A 226 -15.52 -0.67 5.19
N CYS A 227 -14.32 -0.12 5.22
CA CYS A 227 -14.01 1.12 5.92
C CYS A 227 -13.42 2.14 4.93
N GLY A 228 -14.22 3.10 4.48
CA GLY A 228 -13.83 4.05 3.44
C GLY A 228 -13.74 5.48 3.96
N LEU A 229 -12.60 6.13 3.72
CA LEU A 229 -12.40 7.56 3.99
C LEU A 229 -12.53 8.41 2.72
N SER A 230 -13.36 9.45 2.72
CA SER A 230 -13.49 10.39 1.60
C SER A 230 -13.78 9.68 0.27
N MET A 231 -12.86 9.77 -0.71
CA MET A 231 -12.94 8.99 -1.96
C MET A 231 -13.12 7.48 -1.71
N GLY A 232 -12.48 6.92 -0.67
CA GLY A 232 -12.64 5.53 -0.28
C GLY A 232 -14.07 5.19 0.15
N GLY A 233 -14.82 6.16 0.67
CA GLY A 233 -16.26 6.02 0.92
C GLY A 233 -17.08 5.89 -0.37
N TYR A 234 -16.73 6.64 -1.43
CA TYR A 234 -17.37 6.50 -2.74
C TYR A 234 -17.11 5.11 -3.32
N VAL A 235 -15.87 4.62 -3.20
CA VAL A 235 -15.48 3.28 -3.63
C VAL A 235 -16.21 2.20 -2.82
N ALA A 236 -16.36 2.38 -1.50
CA ALA A 236 -17.10 1.45 -0.65
C ALA A 236 -18.59 1.37 -1.04
N LEU A 237 -19.23 2.51 -1.33
CA LEU A 237 -20.62 2.56 -1.79
C LEU A 237 -20.79 1.91 -3.16
N GLU A 238 -19.83 2.10 -4.07
CA GLU A 238 -19.85 1.44 -5.38
C GLU A 238 -19.60 -0.07 -5.27
N PHE A 239 -18.68 -0.50 -4.40
CA PHE A 239 -18.49 -1.91 -4.07
C PHE A 239 -19.79 -2.52 -3.54
N LEU A 240 -20.47 -1.82 -2.63
CA LEU A 240 -21.73 -2.27 -2.05
C LEU A 240 -22.83 -2.43 -3.10
N ARG A 241 -22.90 -1.51 -4.08
CA ARG A 241 -23.84 -1.56 -5.21
C ARG A 241 -23.64 -2.84 -6.05
N GLN A 242 -22.41 -3.31 -6.18
CA GLN A 242 -22.06 -4.48 -7.01
C GLN A 242 -22.03 -5.80 -6.22
N GLN A 243 -21.68 -5.76 -4.94
CA GLN A 243 -21.28 -6.92 -4.14
C GLN A 243 -21.92 -6.94 -2.75
N ARG A 244 -23.18 -6.49 -2.61
CA ARG A 244 -23.88 -6.34 -1.32
C ARG A 244 -23.80 -7.58 -0.42
N SER A 245 -23.88 -8.79 -0.98
CA SER A 245 -23.85 -10.05 -0.22
C SER A 245 -22.54 -10.30 0.53
N ARG A 246 -21.44 -9.68 0.10
CA ARG A 246 -20.13 -9.82 0.73
C ARG A 246 -19.91 -8.85 1.89
N VAL A 247 -20.77 -7.84 2.05
CA VAL A 247 -20.55 -6.76 3.00
C VAL A 247 -21.29 -7.02 4.31
N ARG A 248 -20.53 -7.16 5.40
CA ARG A 248 -21.03 -7.43 6.76
C ARG A 248 -21.22 -6.19 7.61
N GLY A 249 -20.47 -5.13 7.29
CA GLY A 249 -20.60 -3.83 7.91
C GLY A 249 -19.98 -2.76 7.03
N LEU A 250 -20.40 -1.51 7.22
CA LEU A 250 -19.95 -0.37 6.45
C LEU A 250 -19.51 0.77 7.37
N VAL A 251 -18.32 1.29 7.17
CA VAL A 251 -17.84 2.53 7.79
C VAL A 251 -17.64 3.58 6.71
N LEU A 252 -18.37 4.69 6.82
CA LEU A 252 -18.29 5.86 5.94
C LEU A 252 -17.67 7.01 6.73
N MET A 253 -16.42 7.32 6.44
CA MET A 253 -15.62 8.30 7.19
C MET A 253 -15.33 9.52 6.32
N ASP A 254 -15.67 10.72 6.80
CA ASP A 254 -15.34 12.01 6.14
C ASP A 254 -15.64 11.96 4.64
N THR A 255 -16.84 11.51 4.30
CA THR A 255 -17.29 11.24 2.93
C THR A 255 -18.71 11.79 2.72
N ARG A 256 -19.22 11.62 1.50
CA ARG A 256 -20.56 12.06 1.09
C ARG A 256 -21.18 11.08 0.09
N ALA A 257 -22.50 10.99 0.08
CA ALA A 257 -23.21 10.10 -0.84
C ALA A 257 -23.64 10.80 -2.14
N ASP A 258 -23.88 12.10 -2.10
CA ASP A 258 -24.39 12.85 -3.24
C ASP A 258 -23.34 13.05 -4.34
N ALA A 259 -23.80 13.20 -5.58
CA ALA A 259 -22.93 13.45 -6.73
C ALA A 259 -22.27 14.83 -6.64
N ASP A 260 -21.19 15.02 -7.40
CA ASP A 260 -20.59 16.36 -7.52
C ASP A 260 -21.51 17.32 -8.28
N THR A 261 -21.66 18.52 -7.71
CA THR A 261 -22.29 19.66 -8.39
C THR A 261 -21.46 20.07 -9.61
N PRO A 262 -22.04 20.80 -10.58
CA PRO A 262 -21.30 21.32 -11.73
C PRO A 262 -20.04 22.13 -11.34
N GLU A 263 -20.09 22.85 -10.22
CA GLU A 263 -18.96 23.63 -9.69
C GLU A 263 -17.83 22.71 -9.22
N ILE A 264 -18.16 21.66 -8.45
CA ILE A 264 -17.17 20.69 -7.97
C ILE A 264 -16.57 19.94 -9.16
N ARG A 265 -17.39 19.55 -10.15
CA ARG A 265 -16.91 18.90 -11.37
C ARG A 265 -15.88 19.75 -12.11
N ARG A 266 -16.17 21.05 -12.32
CA ARG A 266 -15.21 22.01 -12.92
C ARG A 266 -13.94 22.20 -12.09
N ALA A 267 -14.07 22.17 -10.76
CA ALA A 267 -12.90 22.25 -9.86
C ALA A 267 -12.00 21.02 -10.00
N ARG A 268 -12.57 19.82 -10.18
CA ARG A 268 -11.80 18.60 -10.47
C ARG A 268 -11.12 18.64 -11.83
N ASP A 269 -11.79 19.13 -12.86
CA ASP A 269 -11.18 19.33 -14.19
C ASP A 269 -9.98 20.29 -14.10
N SER A 270 -10.15 21.40 -13.39
CA SER A 270 -9.08 22.38 -13.14
C SER A 270 -7.91 21.76 -12.35
N ALA A 271 -8.20 20.94 -11.35
CA ALA A 271 -7.17 20.23 -10.58
C ALA A 271 -6.44 19.20 -11.45
N ALA A 272 -7.14 18.46 -12.32
CA ALA A 272 -6.52 17.50 -13.23
C ALA A 272 -5.62 18.18 -14.26
N ALA A 273 -6.05 19.34 -14.79
CA ALA A 273 -5.22 20.18 -15.65
C ALA A 273 -3.98 20.70 -14.91
N THR A 274 -4.15 21.16 -13.66
CA THR A 274 -3.03 21.61 -12.81
C THR A 274 -2.04 20.48 -12.54
N ALA A 275 -2.50 19.26 -12.28
CA ALA A 275 -1.62 18.12 -12.08
C ALA A 275 -0.79 17.80 -13.33
N LYS A 276 -1.39 17.91 -14.52
CA LYS A 276 -0.71 17.68 -15.80
C LYS A 276 0.31 18.77 -16.13
N ASP A 277 -0.01 20.02 -15.83
CA ASP A 277 0.83 21.18 -16.15
C ASP A 277 1.95 21.39 -15.10
N ARG A 278 1.63 21.25 -13.82
CA ARG A 278 2.49 21.63 -12.69
C ARG A 278 2.93 20.47 -11.79
N GLY A 279 2.52 19.24 -12.12
CA GLY A 279 2.88 18.03 -11.39
C GLY A 279 2.11 17.82 -10.09
N ALA A 280 2.38 16.67 -9.45
CA ALA A 280 1.71 16.22 -8.23
C ALA A 280 1.93 17.14 -7.02
N ALA A 281 3.11 17.77 -6.92
CA ALA A 281 3.42 18.70 -5.84
C ALA A 281 2.44 19.89 -5.79
N ALA A 282 2.00 20.41 -6.95
CA ALA A 282 1.01 21.49 -6.96
C ALA A 282 -0.35 21.06 -6.37
N ILE A 283 -0.71 19.79 -6.55
CA ILE A 283 -1.92 19.21 -5.95
C ILE A 283 -1.73 18.98 -4.45
N ALA A 284 -0.56 18.49 -4.04
CA ALA A 284 -0.21 18.33 -2.63
C ALA A 284 -0.38 19.67 -1.89
N ASP A 285 0.15 20.75 -2.43
CA ASP A 285 0.14 22.09 -1.83
C ASP A 285 -1.27 22.65 -1.71
N ALA A 286 -2.11 22.40 -2.72
CA ALA A 286 -3.49 22.87 -2.75
C ALA A 286 -4.42 22.07 -1.83
N MET A 287 -4.12 20.78 -1.60
CA MET A 287 -4.95 19.89 -0.82
C MET A 287 -4.55 19.84 0.65
N LEU A 288 -3.26 19.80 0.97
CA LEU A 288 -2.75 19.58 2.33
C LEU A 288 -3.40 20.50 3.39
N PRO A 289 -3.52 21.82 3.20
CA PRO A 289 -4.12 22.69 4.21
C PRO A 289 -5.61 22.42 4.47
N LYS A 290 -6.31 21.79 3.51
CA LYS A 290 -7.74 21.48 3.60
C LYS A 290 -8.03 20.17 4.33
N LEU A 291 -7.00 19.33 4.51
CA LEU A 291 -7.15 18.00 5.08
C LEU A 291 -7.13 17.99 6.62
N PHE A 292 -6.68 19.08 7.24
CA PHE A 292 -6.36 19.14 8.66
C PHE A 292 -7.12 20.24 9.39
N ALA A 293 -7.39 20.00 10.68
CA ALA A 293 -7.97 20.98 11.56
C ALA A 293 -7.01 22.18 11.73
N PRO A 294 -7.54 23.39 11.97
CA PRO A 294 -6.72 24.57 12.22
C PRO A 294 -5.67 24.33 13.31
N GLY A 295 -4.41 24.70 13.04
CA GLY A 295 -3.30 24.54 13.96
C GLY A 295 -2.77 23.10 14.13
N THR A 296 -3.30 22.09 13.42
CA THR A 296 -2.70 20.74 13.43
C THR A 296 -1.31 20.74 12.79
N LEU A 297 -1.16 21.34 11.61
CA LEU A 297 0.10 21.37 10.88
C LEU A 297 1.17 22.23 11.58
N ASP A 298 0.76 23.29 12.28
CA ASP A 298 1.69 24.11 13.07
C ASP A 298 2.25 23.34 14.28
N ARG A 299 1.43 22.49 14.90
CA ARG A 299 1.82 21.65 16.05
C ARG A 299 2.60 20.41 15.62
N ARG A 300 2.36 19.90 14.41
CA ARG A 300 2.98 18.68 13.84
C ARG A 300 3.50 18.94 12.42
N PRO A 301 4.55 19.77 12.27
CA PRO A 301 5.08 20.10 10.94
C PRO A 301 5.65 18.87 10.22
N ASP A 302 6.21 17.90 10.96
CA ASP A 302 6.71 16.63 10.42
C ASP A 302 5.61 15.80 9.72
N LEU A 303 4.38 15.85 10.24
CA LEU A 303 3.23 15.21 9.63
C LEU A 303 2.85 15.91 8.32
N GLY A 304 2.88 17.25 8.32
CA GLY A 304 2.66 18.05 7.12
C GLY A 304 3.68 17.74 6.03
N GLU A 305 4.96 17.71 6.37
CA GLU A 305 6.05 17.36 5.44
C GLU A 305 5.88 15.94 4.89
N ARG A 306 5.59 14.97 5.76
CA ARG A 306 5.39 13.57 5.36
C ARG A 306 4.22 13.40 4.40
N LEU A 307 3.04 13.95 4.71
CA LEU A 307 1.89 13.84 3.81
C LEU A 307 2.07 14.64 2.52
N ARG A 308 2.73 15.80 2.58
CA ARG A 308 3.10 16.53 1.37
C ARG A 308 3.98 15.69 0.47
N ALA A 309 5.02 15.05 1.02
CA ALA A 309 5.93 14.20 0.27
C ALA A 309 5.21 12.99 -0.34
N LEU A 310 4.32 12.35 0.42
CA LEU A 310 3.46 11.28 -0.06
C LEU A 310 2.62 11.74 -1.27
N MET A 311 1.86 12.83 -1.11
CA MET A 311 0.98 13.34 -2.16
C MET A 311 1.75 13.83 -3.39
N ALA A 312 2.95 14.39 -3.18
CA ALA A 312 3.83 14.83 -4.26
C ALA A 312 4.50 13.66 -5.00
N GLY A 313 4.58 12.47 -4.37
CA GLY A 313 5.06 11.24 -4.98
C GLY A 313 4.01 10.52 -5.83
N THR A 314 2.74 10.90 -5.75
CA THR A 314 1.64 10.25 -6.48
C THR A 314 1.79 10.48 -7.99
N PRO A 315 1.72 9.42 -8.83
CA PRO A 315 1.79 9.56 -10.28
C PRO A 315 0.68 10.47 -10.83
N VAL A 316 1.05 11.40 -11.73
CA VAL A 316 0.10 12.36 -12.33
C VAL A 316 -1.06 11.68 -13.05
N ALA A 317 -0.81 10.55 -13.71
CA ALA A 317 -1.86 9.74 -14.35
C ALA A 317 -2.91 9.28 -13.32
N GLY A 318 -2.47 8.79 -12.16
CA GLY A 318 -3.36 8.38 -11.07
C GLY A 318 -4.13 9.54 -10.45
N ILE A 319 -3.48 10.70 -10.26
CA ILE A 319 -4.14 11.93 -9.81
C ILE A 319 -5.26 12.33 -10.76
N ALA A 320 -4.96 12.46 -12.05
CA ALA A 320 -5.92 12.86 -13.06
C ALA A 320 -7.06 11.82 -13.21
N GLY A 321 -6.72 10.54 -13.17
CA GLY A 321 -7.66 9.42 -13.22
C GLY A 321 -8.64 9.42 -12.05
N ALA A 322 -8.15 9.55 -10.81
CA ALA A 322 -8.99 9.61 -9.62
C ALA A 322 -9.89 10.86 -9.60
N LEU A 323 -9.39 12.02 -10.05
CA LEU A 323 -10.19 13.23 -10.20
C LEU A 323 -11.33 13.05 -11.20
N ALA A 324 -11.05 12.43 -12.36
CA ALA A 324 -12.08 12.12 -13.34
C ALA A 324 -13.11 11.12 -12.79
N ALA A 325 -12.65 10.07 -12.11
CA ALA A 325 -13.52 9.08 -11.50
C ALA A 325 -14.46 9.69 -10.45
N MET A 326 -13.96 10.60 -9.59
CA MET A 326 -14.80 11.28 -8.62
C MET A 326 -15.77 12.28 -9.29
N ARG A 327 -15.31 13.00 -10.33
CA ARG A 327 -16.13 13.93 -11.12
C ARG A 327 -17.34 13.21 -11.73
N ASP A 328 -17.12 12.02 -12.28
CA ASP A 328 -18.11 11.30 -13.09
C ASP A 328 -19.01 10.36 -12.28
N ARG A 329 -18.72 10.12 -11.00
CA ARG A 329 -19.54 9.23 -10.17
C ARG A 329 -21.00 9.70 -10.09
N GLU A 330 -21.89 8.73 -9.95
CA GLU A 330 -23.28 8.96 -9.62
C GLU A 330 -23.48 9.11 -8.11
N GLY A 331 -24.60 9.73 -7.74
CA GLY A 331 -25.03 9.82 -6.35
C GLY A 331 -25.44 8.45 -5.80
N SER A 332 -25.31 8.28 -4.49
CA SER A 332 -25.63 7.06 -3.76
C SER A 332 -26.67 7.29 -2.66
N GLU A 333 -27.38 8.43 -2.69
CA GLU A 333 -28.42 8.80 -1.71
C GLU A 333 -29.54 7.76 -1.66
N THR A 334 -29.99 7.27 -2.83
CA THR A 334 -31.01 6.21 -2.91
C THR A 334 -30.49 4.87 -2.41
N LEU A 335 -29.18 4.58 -2.60
CA LEU A 335 -28.56 3.37 -2.08
C LEU A 335 -28.56 3.38 -0.55
N LEU A 336 -28.25 4.52 0.08
CA LEU A 336 -28.24 4.64 1.55
C LEU A 336 -29.58 4.22 2.18
N MET A 337 -30.69 4.62 1.57
CA MET A 337 -32.05 4.29 2.03
C MET A 337 -32.36 2.79 1.96
N THR A 338 -31.59 2.02 1.19
CA THR A 338 -31.79 0.56 1.05
C THR A 338 -30.98 -0.27 2.05
N LEU A 339 -30.15 0.37 2.88
CA LEU A 339 -29.21 -0.32 3.78
C LEU A 339 -29.84 -0.75 5.11
N THR A 340 -31.06 -1.29 5.08
CA THR A 340 -31.85 -1.58 6.29
C THR A 340 -31.22 -2.60 7.24
N ASP A 341 -30.55 -3.60 6.69
CA ASP A 341 -29.97 -4.72 7.44
C ASP A 341 -28.45 -4.72 7.40
N LEU A 342 -27.84 -3.56 7.11
CA LEU A 342 -26.39 -3.40 7.11
C LEU A 342 -25.96 -2.50 8.25
N PRO A 343 -25.36 -3.05 9.33
CA PRO A 343 -24.72 -2.23 10.35
C PRO A 343 -23.80 -1.21 9.71
N THR A 344 -24.06 0.06 9.97
CA THR A 344 -23.34 1.17 9.34
C THR A 344 -22.89 2.17 10.39
N LEU A 345 -21.63 2.56 10.32
CA LEU A 345 -21.04 3.63 11.11
C LEU A 345 -20.67 4.79 10.18
N VAL A 346 -21.19 5.97 10.48
CA VAL A 346 -20.76 7.22 9.86
C VAL A 346 -19.84 7.95 10.83
N MET A 347 -18.63 8.28 10.39
CA MET A 347 -17.63 9.01 11.17
C MET A 347 -17.26 10.31 10.45
N VAL A 348 -17.00 11.36 11.22
CA VAL A 348 -16.59 12.66 10.64
C VAL A 348 -15.78 13.45 11.66
N GLY A 349 -14.75 14.16 11.22
CA GLY A 349 -14.06 15.16 12.03
C GLY A 349 -14.95 16.38 12.29
N GLU A 350 -14.95 16.85 13.54
CA GLU A 350 -15.70 18.04 13.95
C GLU A 350 -15.41 19.29 13.09
N ALA A 351 -14.16 19.45 12.66
CA ALA A 351 -13.66 20.58 11.88
C ALA A 351 -13.57 20.28 10.36
N ASP A 352 -14.15 19.19 9.87
CA ASP A 352 -14.12 18.88 8.43
C ASP A 352 -14.89 19.94 7.64
N SER A 353 -14.22 20.57 6.68
CA SER A 353 -14.79 21.58 5.79
C SER A 353 -15.09 21.06 4.39
N LEU A 354 -14.54 19.89 4.02
CA LEU A 354 -14.76 19.24 2.73
C LEU A 354 -16.05 18.42 2.75
N THR A 355 -16.25 17.68 3.83
CA THR A 355 -17.44 16.86 4.09
C THR A 355 -17.97 17.14 5.49
N PRO A 356 -18.54 18.33 5.73
CA PRO A 356 -18.84 18.81 7.07
C PRO A 356 -19.81 17.91 7.83
N PRO A 357 -19.81 17.96 9.18
CA PRO A 357 -20.65 17.10 10.02
C PRO A 357 -22.15 17.11 9.69
N ALA A 358 -22.66 18.19 9.10
CA ALA A 358 -24.04 18.24 8.62
C ALA A 358 -24.33 17.21 7.50
N LEU A 359 -23.38 16.99 6.59
CA LEU A 359 -23.51 15.96 5.54
C LEU A 359 -23.45 14.55 6.14
N ALA A 360 -22.50 14.31 7.06
CA ALA A 360 -22.40 13.04 7.76
C ALA A 360 -23.68 12.72 8.55
N ARG A 361 -24.28 13.71 9.21
CA ARG A 361 -25.57 13.56 9.89
C ARG A 361 -26.70 13.22 8.92
N ALA A 362 -26.81 13.95 7.80
CA ALA A 362 -27.81 13.66 6.79
C ALA A 362 -27.65 12.24 6.20
N MET A 363 -26.42 11.77 6.02
CA MET A 363 -26.16 10.38 5.61
C MET A 363 -26.59 9.38 6.67
N ALA A 364 -26.21 9.58 7.94
CA ALA A 364 -26.60 8.70 9.03
C ALA A 364 -28.13 8.63 9.20
N ASP A 365 -28.81 9.78 9.12
CA ASP A 365 -30.27 9.87 9.21
C ASP A 365 -30.97 9.15 8.03
N SER A 366 -30.29 8.98 6.89
CA SER A 366 -30.81 8.28 5.71
C SER A 366 -30.64 6.75 5.77
N ILE A 367 -29.85 6.24 6.72
CA ILE A 367 -29.51 4.82 6.84
C ILE A 367 -30.16 4.27 8.11
N HIS A 368 -31.02 3.28 7.96
CA HIS A 368 -31.68 2.67 9.11
C HIS A 368 -30.67 2.05 10.07
N GLY A 369 -30.73 2.45 11.35
CA GLY A 369 -29.85 1.92 12.39
C GLY A 369 -28.39 2.37 12.31
N ALA A 370 -28.05 3.34 11.46
CA ALA A 370 -26.70 3.86 11.40
C ALA A 370 -26.30 4.58 12.69
N GLN A 371 -25.04 4.39 13.08
CA GLN A 371 -24.40 5.12 14.17
C GLN A 371 -23.66 6.33 13.59
N LEU A 372 -23.73 7.48 14.27
CA LEU A 372 -22.94 8.67 13.92
C LEU A 372 -21.92 8.95 15.03
N VAL A 373 -20.66 9.08 14.66
CA VAL A 373 -19.58 9.51 15.55
C VAL A 373 -18.90 10.75 14.99
N ILE A 374 -18.91 11.83 15.76
CA ILE A 374 -18.16 13.06 15.45
C ILE A 374 -16.86 13.03 16.27
N ILE A 375 -15.72 13.19 15.62
CA ILE A 375 -14.39 13.13 16.23
C ILE A 375 -13.92 14.55 16.58
N PRO A 376 -13.87 14.91 17.88
CA PRO A 376 -13.47 16.26 18.30
C PRO A 376 -12.03 16.57 17.92
N GLY A 377 -11.76 17.79 17.46
CA GLY A 377 -10.41 18.23 17.12
C GLY A 377 -9.77 17.51 15.92
N ALA A 378 -10.56 16.85 15.07
CA ALA A 378 -10.17 16.39 13.74
C ALA A 378 -10.96 17.15 12.66
N ALA A 379 -10.37 17.29 11.49
CA ALA A 379 -11.00 17.66 10.23
C ALA A 379 -11.10 16.43 9.32
N HIS A 380 -10.60 16.48 8.08
CA HIS A 380 -10.85 15.48 7.05
C HIS A 380 -10.01 14.19 7.19
N LEU A 381 -9.02 14.16 8.11
CA LEU A 381 -8.20 12.98 8.36
C LEU A 381 -8.22 12.54 9.83
N PRO A 382 -9.39 12.19 10.42
CA PRO A 382 -9.44 11.68 11.79
C PRO A 382 -8.50 10.50 12.08
N PRO A 383 -8.27 9.52 11.16
CA PRO A 383 -7.32 8.42 11.40
C PRO A 383 -5.91 8.88 11.79
N VAL A 384 -5.51 10.06 11.31
CA VAL A 384 -4.18 10.64 11.51
C VAL A 384 -4.19 11.74 12.57
N GLU A 385 -5.26 12.53 12.63
CA GLU A 385 -5.37 13.64 13.59
C GLU A 385 -5.67 13.17 15.00
N GLN A 386 -6.63 12.26 15.12
CA GLN A 386 -7.19 11.76 16.37
C GLN A 386 -7.27 10.23 16.29
N ALA A 387 -6.10 9.61 16.12
CA ALA A 387 -5.97 8.17 15.86
C ALA A 387 -6.64 7.32 16.95
N GLU A 388 -6.43 7.65 18.22
CA GLU A 388 -7.00 6.93 19.36
C GLU A 388 -8.53 6.96 19.35
N ALA A 389 -9.13 8.15 19.18
CA ALA A 389 -10.58 8.32 19.13
C ALA A 389 -11.19 7.60 17.91
N THR A 390 -10.52 7.68 16.76
CA THR A 390 -10.92 6.99 15.54
C THR A 390 -10.89 5.47 15.74
N THR A 391 -9.78 4.94 16.26
CA THR A 391 -9.63 3.52 16.56
C THR A 391 -10.65 3.03 17.58
N ALA A 392 -10.96 3.82 18.61
CA ALA A 392 -11.97 3.47 19.60
C ALA A 392 -13.37 3.36 18.97
N GLY A 393 -13.75 4.32 18.10
CA GLY A 393 -15.00 4.28 17.34
C GLY A 393 -15.11 3.03 16.46
N LEU A 394 -14.05 2.74 15.70
CA LEU A 394 -13.96 1.55 14.85
C LEU A 394 -14.04 0.26 15.67
N ARG A 395 -13.28 0.14 16.77
CA ARG A 395 -13.26 -1.05 17.62
C ARG A 395 -14.65 -1.35 18.21
N ASN A 396 -15.34 -0.31 18.71
CA ASN A 396 -16.68 -0.47 19.27
C ASN A 396 -17.68 -0.95 18.23
N PHE A 397 -17.64 -0.38 17.03
CA PHE A 397 -18.51 -0.79 15.94
C PHE A 397 -18.21 -2.22 15.49
N LEU A 398 -16.95 -2.54 15.22
CA LEU A 398 -16.53 -3.88 14.79
C LEU A 398 -16.90 -4.95 15.84
N GLY A 399 -16.72 -4.65 17.13
CA GLY A 399 -17.13 -5.54 18.23
C GLY A 399 -18.64 -5.78 18.31
N SER A 400 -19.46 -4.89 17.74
CA SER A 400 -20.92 -5.07 17.66
C SER A 400 -21.38 -5.96 16.50
N LEU A 401 -20.50 -6.26 15.54
CA LEU A 401 -20.78 -7.13 14.39
C LEU A 401 -20.54 -8.62 14.68
N SER A 402 -19.93 -8.90 15.84
CA SER A 402 -19.44 -10.22 16.26
C SER A 402 -20.53 -11.10 16.86
#